data_AF-A0A7F8RAM2-F1
#
_entry.id   AF-A0A7F8RAM2-F1
#
_cell.length_a   1.000
_cell.length_b   1.000
_cell.length_c   1.000
_cell.angle_alpha   90.00
_cell.angle_beta   90.00
_cell.angle_gamma   90.00
#
_symmetry.space_group_name_H-M   'P 1'
#
loop_
_entity.id
_entity.type
_entity.pdbx_description
1 polymer ?
#
loop_
_entity_poly.entity_id
_entity_poly.type
_entity_poly.pdbx_seq_one_letter_code
_entity_poly.pdbx_strand_id
1 'polypeptide(L)'
;MTFIHEGNHTLVENLINFEKMRMLARAVRMLHCCRSHSNVPLSPLRSRVSHLHEDSQAARTSTCSEQSLGTRSPASTWAYVQQLKVINNQRELSRLSRELEP
;
A
#
# COMPACT_ATOMS: atom_id res chain seq x y z
N MET A 1 13.04 -15.13 0.08
CA MET A 1 13.87 -15.28 -1.14
C MET A 1 15.35 -15.21 -0.80
N THR A 2 15.84 -14.13 -0.19
CA THR A 2 17.27 -13.96 0.18
C THR A 2 17.82 -15.10 1.02
N PHE A 3 17.20 -15.43 2.17
CA PHE A 3 17.68 -16.55 3.02
C PHE A 3 17.62 -17.92 2.33
N ILE A 4 16.69 -18.12 1.39
CA ILE A 4 16.63 -19.36 0.59
C ILE A 4 17.83 -19.41 -0.38
N HIS A 5 18.19 -18.25 -0.95
CA HIS A 5 19.30 -18.14 -1.88
C HIS A 5 20.66 -18.33 -1.19
N GLU A 6 20.89 -17.62 -0.10
CA GLU A 6 22.15 -17.65 0.66
C GLU A 6 22.31 -18.97 1.45
N GLY A 7 21.22 -19.49 2.03
CA GLY A 7 21.28 -20.67 2.89
C GLY A 7 21.31 -22.01 2.15
N ASN A 8 21.23 -22.04 0.82
CA ASN A 8 21.21 -23.27 0.04
C ASN A 8 22.08 -23.12 -1.21
N HIS A 9 23.04 -24.02 -1.45
CA HIS A 9 23.80 -23.99 -2.71
C HIS A 9 22.92 -24.30 -3.91
N THR A 10 23.13 -23.58 -5.02
CA THR A 10 22.41 -23.81 -6.28
C THR A 10 22.83 -25.13 -6.94
N LEU A 11 24.10 -25.50 -6.79
CA LEU A 11 24.67 -26.76 -7.25
C LEU A 11 25.14 -27.57 -6.05
N VAL A 12 24.88 -28.87 -6.06
CA VAL A 12 25.42 -29.84 -5.11
C VAL A 12 26.02 -30.96 -5.95
N GLU A 13 27.32 -31.21 -5.83
CA GLU A 13 28.03 -32.21 -6.63
C GLU A 13 27.83 -32.03 -8.15
N ASN A 14 27.89 -30.77 -8.63
CA ASN A 14 27.62 -30.37 -10.02
C ASN A 14 26.19 -30.66 -10.54
N LEU A 15 25.28 -31.09 -9.66
CA LEU A 15 23.86 -31.26 -9.96
C LEU A 15 23.04 -30.09 -9.43
N ILE A 16 21.96 -29.75 -10.14
CA ILE A 16 21.05 -28.68 -9.72
C ILE A 16 20.34 -29.11 -8.44
N ASN A 17 20.38 -28.23 -7.42
CA ASN A 17 19.65 -28.43 -6.19
C ASN A 17 18.15 -28.14 -6.40
N PHE A 18 17.39 -29.17 -6.75
CA PHE A 18 15.94 -29.06 -6.94
C PHE A 18 15.19 -28.72 -5.65
N GLU A 19 15.74 -29.01 -4.47
CA GLU A 19 15.14 -28.60 -3.20
C GLU A 19 15.16 -27.07 -3.09
N LYS A 20 16.30 -26.42 -3.37
CA LYS A 20 16.41 -24.96 -3.46
C LYS A 20 15.44 -24.39 -4.50
N MET A 21 15.39 -24.99 -5.69
CA MET A 21 14.48 -24.54 -6.76
C MET A 21 13.02 -24.63 -6.33
N ARG A 22 12.64 -25.73 -5.66
CA ARG A 22 11.29 -25.92 -5.11
C ARG A 22 10.96 -24.88 -4.04
N MET A 23 11.91 -24.57 -3.15
CA MET A 23 11.73 -23.53 -2.13
C MET A 23 11.50 -22.14 -2.75
N LEU A 24 12.31 -21.76 -3.75
CA LEU A 24 12.12 -20.49 -4.49
C LEU A 24 10.77 -20.48 -5.21
N ALA A 25 10.41 -21.56 -5.89
CA ALA A 25 9.14 -21.67 -6.61
C ALA A 25 7.92 -21.54 -5.66
N ARG A 26 8.01 -22.07 -4.44
CA ARG A 26 6.97 -21.88 -3.41
C ARG A 26 6.81 -20.42 -3.01
N ALA A 27 7.91 -19.72 -2.75
CA ALA A 27 7.89 -18.30 -2.40
C ALA A 27 7.33 -17.42 -3.53
N VAL A 28 7.71 -17.70 -4.79
CA VAL A 28 7.16 -17.01 -5.97
C VAL A 28 5.67 -17.29 -6.16
N ARG A 29 5.23 -18.54 -6.00
CA ARG A 29 3.80 -18.87 -6.08
C ARG A 29 2.98 -18.15 -5.03
N MET A 30 3.50 -18.01 -3.81
CA MET A 30 2.83 -17.26 -2.76
C MET A 30 2.61 -15.79 -3.16
N LEU A 31 3.60 -15.13 -3.78
CA LEU A 31 3.45 -13.78 -4.34
C LEU A 31 2.41 -13.73 -5.45
N HIS A 32 2.37 -14.75 -6.31
CA HIS A 32 1.36 -14.86 -7.37
C HIS A 32 -0.06 -15.00 -6.78
N CYS A 33 -0.25 -15.85 -5.77
CA CYS A 33 -1.53 -16.03 -5.08
C CYS A 33 -2.05 -14.74 -4.43
N CYS A 34 -1.17 -13.90 -3.88
CA CYS A 34 -1.56 -12.60 -3.33
C CYS A 34 -2.06 -11.62 -4.41
N ARG A 35 -1.60 -11.78 -5.67
CA ARG A 35 -2.01 -10.94 -6.81
C ARG A 35 -3.20 -11.51 -7.57
N SER A 36 -3.44 -12.81 -7.49
CA SER A 36 -4.52 -13.48 -8.21
C SER A 36 -5.90 -13.23 -7.59
N HIS A 37 -5.97 -12.91 -6.30
CA HIS A 37 -7.18 -12.39 -5.70
C HIS A 37 -7.29 -10.91 -6.05
N SER A 38 -8.17 -10.60 -7.00
CA SER A 38 -8.47 -9.23 -7.42
C SER A 38 -8.73 -8.37 -6.18
N ASN A 39 -8.02 -7.24 -6.08
CA ASN A 39 -8.36 -6.16 -5.16
C ASN A 39 -9.68 -5.52 -5.61
N VAL A 40 -10.78 -6.27 -5.54
CA VAL A 40 -12.10 -5.69 -5.46
C VAL A 40 -12.12 -5.02 -4.10
N PRO A 41 -12.29 -3.69 -3.98
CA PRO A 41 -12.58 -3.10 -2.69
C PRO A 41 -13.90 -3.73 -2.27
N LEU A 42 -13.87 -4.66 -1.31
CA LEU A 42 -15.05 -5.11 -0.58
C LEU A 42 -15.56 -3.91 0.21
N SER A 43 -16.19 -2.97 -0.50
CA SER A 43 -17.00 -1.92 0.08
C SER A 43 -18.42 -2.48 0.13
N PRO A 44 -18.96 -2.82 1.32
CA PRO A 44 -20.30 -3.38 1.45
C PRO A 44 -21.41 -2.39 1.05
N LEU A 45 -21.06 -1.13 0.77
CA LEU A 45 -22.00 -0.03 0.69
C LEU A 45 -22.51 0.33 -0.72
N ARG A 46 -22.09 -0.40 -1.77
CA ARG A 46 -22.50 -0.07 -3.15
C ARG A 46 -23.65 -0.93 -3.69
N SER A 47 -24.22 -1.82 -2.89
CA SER A 47 -25.26 -2.76 -3.32
C SER A 47 -26.71 -2.31 -3.04
N ARG A 48 -26.98 -1.07 -2.61
CA ARG A 48 -28.36 -0.58 -2.53
C ARG A 48 -28.73 0.18 -3.80
N VAL A 49 -29.59 -0.47 -4.56
CA VAL A 49 -30.38 0.01 -5.69
C VAL A 49 -30.99 1.37 -5.40
N SER A 50 -30.83 2.28 -6.36
CA SER A 50 -31.44 3.61 -6.41
C SER A 50 -32.96 3.52 -6.41
N HIS A 51 -33.61 3.66 -5.26
CA HIS A 51 -35.04 3.96 -5.23
C HIS A 51 -35.40 4.77 -3.98
N LEU A 52 -35.90 5.98 -4.25
CA LEU A 52 -36.68 6.87 -3.38
C LEU A 52 -35.92 7.65 -2.30
N HIS A 53 -35.77 8.94 -2.56
CA HIS A 53 -36.48 10.03 -1.88
C HIS A 53 -35.53 11.22 -1.75
N GLU A 54 -35.76 12.24 -2.57
CA GLU A 54 -35.25 13.59 -2.34
C GLU A 54 -35.78 14.06 -0.98
N ASP A 55 -34.93 14.19 0.02
CA ASP A 55 -35.26 15.12 1.07
C ASP A 55 -34.02 15.73 1.73
N SER A 56 -33.97 17.05 1.57
CA SER A 56 -33.61 18.03 2.57
C SER A 56 -32.18 18.00 3.13
N GLN A 57 -31.45 19.05 2.73
CA GLN A 57 -30.20 19.54 3.28
C GLN A 57 -30.09 19.34 4.81
N ALA A 58 -29.21 18.45 5.22
CA ALA A 58 -28.48 18.59 6.46
C ALA A 58 -26.99 18.56 6.11
N ALA A 59 -26.50 19.67 5.56
CA ALA A 59 -25.08 19.94 5.51
C ALA A 59 -24.58 20.02 6.96
N ARG A 60 -24.14 18.88 7.49
CA ARG A 60 -23.37 18.83 8.74
C ARG A 60 -22.07 19.57 8.43
N THR A 61 -22.03 20.86 8.77
CA THR A 61 -20.84 21.69 8.69
C THR A 61 -19.86 21.17 9.74
N SER A 62 -19.06 20.18 9.34
CA SER A 62 -17.82 19.86 10.02
C SER A 62 -16.90 21.06 9.86
N THR A 63 -16.39 21.57 10.98
CA THR A 63 -15.40 22.64 11.04
C THR A 63 -14.07 22.13 10.49
N CYS A 64 -13.92 22.10 9.17
CA CYS A 64 -12.65 21.88 8.50
C CYS A 64 -12.26 23.15 7.75
N SER A 65 -11.02 23.58 7.92
CA SER A 65 -10.42 24.79 7.36
C SER A 65 -10.68 24.93 5.85
N GLU A 66 -10.98 26.16 5.42
CA GLU A 66 -11.31 26.55 4.02
C GLU A 66 -10.25 26.16 2.98
N GLN A 67 -9.01 25.89 3.40
CA GLN A 67 -7.94 25.34 2.54
C GLN A 67 -8.20 23.92 2.01
N SER A 68 -9.23 23.22 2.51
CA SER A 68 -9.49 21.81 2.20
C SER A 68 -10.42 21.57 1.01
N LEU A 69 -10.93 22.63 0.36
CA LEU A 69 -11.92 22.49 -0.71
C LEU A 69 -11.32 22.00 -2.04
N GLY A 70 -10.03 22.27 -2.32
CA GLY A 70 -9.34 21.80 -3.54
C GLY A 70 -8.79 20.37 -3.46
N THR A 71 -8.59 19.85 -2.25
CA THR A 71 -7.98 18.53 -1.99
C THR A 71 -8.99 17.39 -1.85
N ARG A 72 -10.30 17.69 -1.95
CA ARG A 72 -11.37 16.70 -1.78
C ARG A 72 -11.73 15.92 -3.05
N SER A 73 -10.99 16.11 -4.14
CA SER A 73 -11.14 15.31 -5.35
C SER A 73 -10.37 14.00 -5.19
N PRO A 74 -10.99 12.84 -5.50
CA PRO A 74 -10.25 11.58 -5.59
C PRO A 74 -9.01 11.71 -6.49
N ALA A 75 -9.09 12.48 -7.57
CA ALA A 75 -7.97 12.70 -8.49
C ALA A 75 -6.80 13.44 -7.85
N SER A 76 -7.06 14.49 -7.05
CA SER A 76 -5.98 15.22 -6.36
C SER A 76 -5.38 14.39 -5.22
N THR A 77 -6.21 13.59 -4.53
CA THR A 77 -5.73 12.62 -3.54
C THR A 77 -4.83 11.56 -4.19
N TRP A 78 -5.22 11.00 -5.33
CA TRP A 78 -4.40 10.04 -6.09
C TRP A 78 -3.10 10.67 -6.58
N ALA A 79 -3.14 11.88 -7.12
CA ALA A 79 -1.96 12.59 -7.58
C ALA A 79 -0.96 12.82 -6.43
N TYR A 80 -1.45 13.19 -5.24
CA TYR A 80 -0.61 13.33 -4.05
C TYR A 80 0.05 12.01 -3.64
N VAL A 81 -0.71 10.91 -3.57
CA VAL A 81 -0.19 9.58 -3.21
C VAL A 81 0.85 9.08 -4.22
N GLN A 82 0.71 9.41 -5.49
CA GLN A 82 1.67 9.02 -6.53
C GLN A 82 2.97 9.83 -6.49
N GLN A 83 2.97 11.03 -5.88
CA GLN A 83 4.08 11.98 -5.93
C GLN A 83 4.54 12.40 -4.53
N LEU A 84 4.70 11.42 -3.63
CA LEU A 84 5.18 11.67 -2.27
C LEU A 84 6.62 12.22 -2.29
N LYS A 85 6.81 13.38 -1.66
CA LYS A 85 8.14 13.91 -1.34
C LYS A 85 8.51 13.46 0.07
N VAL A 86 9.54 12.62 0.18
CA VAL A 86 9.97 12.02 1.45
C VAL A 86 11.40 12.42 1.79
N ILE A 87 11.69 12.60 3.08
CA ILE A 87 13.07 12.70 3.58
C ILE A 87 13.52 11.28 3.91
N ASN A 88 14.51 10.75 3.19
CA ASN A 88 15.11 9.44 3.46
C ASN A 88 16.45 9.53 4.20
N ASN A 89 16.98 10.75 4.41
CA ASN A 89 18.19 10.97 5.17
C ASN A 89 17.89 10.87 6.67
N GLN A 90 18.21 9.70 7.25
CA GLN A 90 17.94 9.43 8.65
C GLN A 90 18.66 10.42 9.60
N ARG A 91 19.85 10.92 9.24
CA ARG A 91 20.56 11.90 10.06
C ARG A 91 19.80 13.22 10.14
N GLU A 92 19.24 13.65 9.02
CA GLU A 92 18.45 14.87 8.94
C GLU A 92 17.13 14.73 9.69
N LEU A 93 16.43 13.60 9.53
CA LEU A 93 15.24 13.29 10.32
C LEU A 93 15.53 13.33 11.82
N SER A 94 16.64 12.73 12.27
CA SER A 94 17.03 12.76 13.68
C SER A 94 17.44 14.15 14.16
N ARG A 95 18.02 15.00 13.30
CA ARG A 95 18.32 16.41 13.63
C ARG A 95 17.03 17.19 13.85
N LEU A 96 16.12 17.14 12.89
CA LEU A 96 14.81 17.81 12.95
C LEU A 96 14.00 17.35 14.17
N SER A 97 14.02 16.04 14.48
CA SER A 97 13.32 15.50 15.65
C SER A 97 13.81 16.12 16.96
N ARG A 98 15.12 16.31 17.15
CA ARG A 98 15.69 16.93 18.36
C ARG A 98 15.44 18.43 18.42
N GLU A 99 15.25 19.09 17.28
CA GLU A 99 14.94 20.53 17.25
C GLU A 99 13.47 20.80 17.61
N LEU A 100 12.57 19.84 17.35
CA LEU A 100 11.15 19.94 17.71
C LEU A 100 10.90 19.72 19.21
N GLU A 101 11.63 18.77 19.82
CA GLU A 101 11.53 18.41 21.24
C GLU A 101 12.95 18.41 21.85
N PRO A 102 13.42 19.55 22.40
CA PRO A 102 14.77 19.70 22.93
C PRO A 102 15.06 18.89 24.20
#